data_AF-A0A482VFK4-F1
#
_entry.id   AF-A0A482VFK4-F1
#
_cell.length_a   1.000
_cell.length_b   1.000
_cell.length_c   1.000
_cell.angle_alpha   90.00
_cell.angle_beta   90.00
_cell.angle_gamma   90.00
#
_symmetry.space_group_name_H-M   'P 1'
#
loop_
_entity.id
_entity.type
_entity.pdbx_description
1 polymer ?
#
loop_
_entity_poly.entity_id
_entity_poly.type
_entity_poly.pdbx_seq_one_letter_code
_entity_poly.pdbx_strand_id
1 'polypeptide(L)'
;MLFIIMLVSSTLVGVYFGCFGTKQSTKNEYLMGDKKMKPLPVAILLVASNTYTVFLLSLPADVYQFGAVTDIDARLITPIVCTVCIFYTAIGGLKAVIWTDTLQFTITTITFVTILILGMQSAGGLSTVWNKAIKEERLHIFNFDPDPTKRDSFWIILIGGVTLNMMSYTTVDQSFLVPYYVMDVVKNIPGLAGLFTSGLFGAALSALSAILNCTTGALYEDFLSKCLKKNLSQKSVSRVLKAITLVSGLVIICMVFAVEHLGNIFPLLVDWTGLTGGSILGMFTIGVLSSRANAKDAFYEAIGSLIVTSSIGIPAKYYEIQGILTLRNQSLQVVVF
;
A
#
# COMPACT_ATOMS: atom_id res chain seq x y z
N MET A 1 22.70 6.18 0.99
CA MET A 1 23.14 5.89 -0.40
C MET A 1 22.03 5.40 -1.30
N LEU A 2 21.26 4.37 -0.90
CA LEU A 2 20.18 3.80 -1.71
C LEU A 2 19.11 4.82 -2.10
N PHE A 3 18.72 5.72 -1.19
CA PHE A 3 17.83 6.83 -1.53
C PHE A 3 18.42 7.74 -2.63
N ILE A 4 19.71 8.04 -2.55
CA ILE A 4 20.42 8.83 -3.58
C ILE A 4 20.55 8.02 -4.88
N ILE A 5 20.86 6.73 -4.83
CA ILE A 5 20.94 5.85 -6.00
C ILE A 5 19.57 5.66 -6.64
N MET A 6 18.49 5.54 -5.87
CA MET A 6 17.11 5.49 -6.34
C MET A 6 16.73 6.79 -7.02
N LEU A 7 17.07 7.94 -6.42
CA LEU A 7 16.84 9.25 -7.04
C LEU A 7 17.65 9.42 -8.32
N VAL A 8 18.92 9.02 -8.32
CA VAL A 8 19.81 9.07 -9.47
C VAL A 8 19.37 8.10 -10.56
N SER A 9 18.98 6.86 -10.23
CA SER A 9 18.49 5.88 -11.21
C SER A 9 17.15 6.31 -11.79
N SER A 10 16.22 6.81 -10.97
CA SER A 10 14.95 7.36 -11.44
C SER A 10 15.16 8.56 -12.37
N THR A 11 16.11 9.42 -12.04
CA THR A 11 16.47 10.59 -12.86
C THR A 11 17.18 10.15 -14.15
N LEU A 12 18.09 9.18 -14.10
CA LEU A 12 18.79 8.63 -15.26
C LEU A 12 17.84 7.94 -16.22
N VAL A 13 16.87 7.17 -15.73
CA VAL A 13 15.81 6.58 -16.57
C VAL A 13 14.99 7.69 -17.22
N GLY A 14 14.61 8.73 -16.47
CA GLY A 14 13.90 9.90 -17.02
C GLY A 14 14.69 10.64 -18.10
N VAL A 15 15.98 10.88 -17.88
CA VAL A 15 16.88 11.53 -18.86
C VAL A 15 17.12 10.64 -20.07
N TYR A 16 17.30 9.32 -19.89
CA TYR A 16 17.48 8.37 -20.99
C TYR A 16 16.26 8.34 -21.90
N PHE A 17 15.05 8.21 -21.36
CA PHE A 17 13.82 8.25 -22.16
C PHE A 17 13.52 9.65 -22.72
N GLY A 18 13.93 10.73 -22.04
CA GLY A 18 13.82 12.10 -22.53
C GLY A 18 14.76 12.42 -23.71
N CYS A 19 15.97 11.86 -23.72
CA CYS A 19 16.98 12.13 -24.74
C CYS A 19 17.01 11.10 -25.88
N PHE A 20 16.81 9.81 -25.57
CA PHE A 20 16.95 8.68 -26.51
C PHE A 20 15.66 7.90 -26.75
N GLY A 21 14.61 8.15 -25.97
CA GLY A 21 13.29 7.54 -26.19
C GLY A 21 12.56 8.13 -27.41
N THR A 22 11.61 7.38 -27.96
CA THR A 22 10.68 7.89 -28.98
C THR A 22 9.95 9.11 -28.43
N LYS A 23 10.13 10.28 -29.06
CA LYS A 23 9.42 11.51 -28.70
C LYS A 23 7.91 11.26 -28.77
N GLN A 24 7.25 11.18 -27.62
CA GLN A 24 5.79 11.10 -27.55
C GLN A 24 5.22 12.37 -28.16
N SER A 25 4.54 12.22 -29.29
CA SER A 25 4.28 13.33 -30.22
C SER A 25 2.88 13.93 -30.04
N THR A 26 2.03 13.27 -29.26
CA THR A 26 0.66 13.74 -28.98
C THR A 26 0.39 13.86 -27.47
N LYS A 27 -0.43 14.86 -27.08
CA LYS A 27 -0.83 15.10 -25.68
C LYS A 27 -1.41 13.86 -24.99
N ASN A 28 -2.15 13.01 -25.72
CA ASN A 28 -2.70 11.77 -25.21
C ASN A 28 -1.65 10.68 -25.01
N GLU A 29 -0.61 10.65 -25.84
CA GLU A 29 0.50 9.70 -25.69
C GLU A 29 1.36 10.07 -24.48
N TYR A 30 1.59 11.38 -24.25
CA TYR A 30 2.32 11.92 -23.11
C TYR A 30 1.57 11.80 -21.78
N LEU A 31 0.26 12.08 -21.77
CA LEU A 31 -0.54 12.05 -20.55
C LEU A 31 -1.10 10.67 -20.20
N MET A 32 -1.25 9.77 -21.17
CA MET A 32 -1.95 8.48 -20.97
C MET A 32 -1.20 7.24 -21.46
N GLY A 33 0.07 7.37 -21.86
CA GLY A 33 0.94 6.21 -22.14
C GLY A 33 0.39 5.29 -23.24
N ASP A 34 0.15 5.85 -24.44
CA ASP A 34 -0.27 5.16 -25.68
C ASP A 34 -1.59 4.35 -25.61
N LYS A 35 -2.22 4.17 -24.44
CA LYS A 35 -3.51 3.44 -24.22
C LYS A 35 -3.60 2.05 -24.87
N LYS A 36 -2.47 1.42 -25.22
CA LYS A 36 -2.41 0.13 -25.94
C LYS A 36 -2.47 -1.10 -25.04
N MET A 37 -2.43 -0.92 -23.71
CA MET A 37 -2.50 -2.06 -22.79
C MET A 37 -3.85 -2.77 -22.91
N LYS A 38 -3.80 -4.11 -22.94
CA LYS A 38 -5.00 -4.95 -22.94
C LYS A 38 -5.75 -4.75 -21.61
N PRO A 39 -7.08 -4.92 -21.59
CA PRO A 39 -7.91 -4.65 -20.40
C PRO A 39 -7.58 -5.54 -19.20
N LEU A 40 -7.06 -6.76 -19.41
CA LEU A 40 -6.78 -7.71 -18.32
C LEU A 40 -5.66 -7.24 -17.36
N PRO A 41 -4.45 -6.84 -17.84
CA PRO A 41 -3.43 -6.20 -17.01
C PRO A 41 -3.96 -5.07 -16.13
N VAL A 42 -4.78 -4.19 -16.70
CA VAL A 42 -5.37 -3.05 -15.98
C VAL A 42 -6.34 -3.56 -14.91
N ALA A 43 -7.18 -4.55 -15.22
CA ALA A 43 -8.07 -5.15 -14.23
C ALA A 43 -7.32 -5.78 -13.05
N ILE A 44 -6.22 -6.50 -13.30
CA ILE A 44 -5.38 -7.09 -12.25
C ILE A 44 -4.77 -6.00 -11.36
N LEU A 45 -4.25 -4.92 -11.97
CA LEU A 45 -3.73 -3.75 -11.24
C LEU A 45 -4.78 -3.10 -10.36
N LEU A 46 -6.01 -2.94 -10.86
CA LEU A 46 -7.12 -2.36 -10.11
C LEU A 46 -7.56 -3.25 -8.95
N VAL A 47 -7.59 -4.57 -9.13
CA VAL A 47 -7.88 -5.50 -8.02
C VAL A 47 -6.79 -5.40 -6.96
N ALA A 48 -5.52 -5.43 -7.35
CA ALA A 48 -4.39 -5.33 -6.43
C ALA A 48 -4.41 -4.02 -5.61
N SER A 49 -4.67 -2.87 -6.26
CA SER A 49 -4.73 -1.58 -5.57
C SER A 49 -5.88 -1.50 -4.57
N ASN A 50 -7.05 -2.07 -4.91
CA ASN A 50 -8.18 -2.10 -4.00
C ASN A 50 -7.92 -3.03 -2.79
N THR A 51 -7.29 -4.19 -2.99
CA THR A 51 -6.92 -5.08 -1.87
C THR A 51 -5.89 -4.43 -0.95
N TYR A 52 -4.87 -3.77 -1.50
CA TYR A 52 -3.86 -3.06 -0.70
C TYR A 52 -4.48 -1.98 0.20
N THR A 53 -5.57 -1.35 -0.26
CA THR A 53 -6.29 -0.35 0.52
C THR A 53 -6.93 -0.94 1.77
N VAL A 54 -7.49 -2.16 1.67
CA VAL A 54 -8.06 -2.87 2.82
C VAL A 54 -6.99 -3.12 3.88
N PHE A 55 -5.81 -3.57 3.45
CA PHE A 55 -4.66 -3.79 4.35
C PHE A 55 -4.21 -2.52 5.09
N LEU A 56 -4.12 -1.38 4.39
CA LEU A 56 -3.74 -0.12 5.01
C LEU A 56 -4.73 0.38 6.08
N LEU A 57 -6.02 0.05 5.94
CA LEU A 57 -7.06 0.45 6.88
C LEU A 57 -7.14 -0.48 8.10
N SER A 58 -6.73 -1.74 7.97
CA SER A 58 -6.69 -2.68 9.09
C SER A 58 -5.72 -2.26 10.19
N LEU A 59 -4.59 -1.63 9.83
CA LEU A 59 -3.59 -1.14 10.81
C LEU A 59 -4.16 -0.13 11.82
N PRO A 60 -4.74 1.02 11.40
CA PRO A 60 -5.35 1.94 12.35
C PRO A 60 -6.54 1.36 13.10
N ALA A 61 -7.34 0.49 12.46
CA ALA A 61 -8.49 -0.12 13.09
C ALA A 61 -8.09 -1.03 14.27
N ASP A 62 -7.06 -1.85 14.09
CA ASP A 62 -6.49 -2.69 15.14
C ASP A 62 -5.91 -1.86 16.28
N VAL A 63 -5.11 -0.84 15.95
CA VAL A 63 -4.51 0.04 16.96
C VAL A 63 -5.59 0.80 17.73
N TYR A 64 -6.71 1.13 17.09
CA TYR A 64 -7.84 1.76 17.74
C TYR A 64 -8.57 0.82 18.71
N GLN A 65 -8.73 -0.46 18.35
CA GLN A 65 -9.37 -1.49 19.17
C GLN A 65 -8.48 -1.95 20.33
N PHE A 66 -7.22 -2.29 20.05
CA PHE A 66 -6.30 -2.88 21.03
C PHE A 66 -5.45 -1.83 21.78
N GLY A 67 -5.34 -0.61 21.26
CA GLY A 67 -4.47 0.44 21.82
C GLY A 67 -5.06 1.27 22.95
N ALA A 68 -6.23 0.93 23.49
CA ALA A 68 -6.86 1.62 24.64
C ALA A 68 -7.44 3.03 24.38
N VAL A 69 -7.93 3.33 23.17
CA VAL A 69 -8.66 4.60 22.91
C VAL A 69 -10.16 4.48 23.19
N THR A 70 -10.79 3.36 22.83
CA THR A 70 -12.23 3.08 23.05
C THR A 70 -12.53 1.57 22.95
N ASP A 71 -13.57 1.06 23.60
CA ASP A 71 -14.07 -0.33 23.46
C ASP A 71 -14.87 -0.58 22.15
N ILE A 72 -14.60 0.19 21.09
CA ILE A 72 -15.29 0.05 19.80
C ILE A 72 -14.53 -0.98 18.96
N ASP A 73 -15.24 -2.02 18.53
CA ASP A 73 -14.70 -3.10 17.69
C ASP A 73 -14.22 -2.57 16.32
N ALA A 74 -13.08 -3.06 15.83
CA ALA A 74 -12.50 -2.69 14.52
C ALA A 74 -13.52 -2.89 13.39
N ARG A 75 -14.39 -3.91 13.53
CA ARG A 75 -15.47 -4.24 12.59
C ARG A 75 -16.48 -3.13 12.37
N LEU A 76 -16.63 -2.23 13.34
CA LEU A 76 -17.55 -1.11 13.22
C LEU A 76 -16.85 0.15 12.71
N ILE A 77 -15.63 0.44 13.16
CA ILE A 77 -14.94 1.68 12.77
C ILE A 77 -14.47 1.66 11.31
N THR A 78 -13.94 0.53 10.82
CA THR A 78 -13.43 0.42 9.45
C THR A 78 -14.49 0.76 8.39
N PRO A 79 -15.69 0.16 8.39
CA PRO A 79 -16.72 0.51 7.41
C PRO A 79 -17.24 1.94 7.56
N ILE A 80 -17.29 2.49 8.78
CA ILE A 80 -17.68 3.90 9.00
C ILE A 80 -16.67 4.84 8.33
N VAL A 81 -15.37 4.65 8.59
CA VAL A 81 -14.29 5.45 8.02
C VAL A 81 -14.25 5.36 6.50
N CYS A 82 -14.38 4.14 5.96
CA CYS A 82 -14.53 3.92 4.51
C CYS A 82 -15.72 4.67 3.93
N THR A 83 -16.88 4.57 4.57
CA THR A 83 -18.11 5.22 4.12
C THR A 83 -17.93 6.73 4.04
N VAL A 84 -17.38 7.35 5.09
CA VAL A 84 -17.08 8.80 5.09
C VAL A 84 -16.13 9.15 3.94
N CYS A 85 -15.08 8.36 3.71
CA CYS A 85 -14.13 8.56 2.61
C CYS A 85 -14.78 8.55 1.24
N ILE A 86 -15.59 7.52 0.99
CA ILE A 86 -16.29 7.33 -0.27
C ILE A 86 -17.26 8.48 -0.51
N PHE A 87 -17.98 8.93 0.53
CA PHE A 87 -18.92 10.04 0.40
C PHE A 87 -18.22 11.36 0.05
N TYR A 88 -17.17 11.77 0.77
CA TYR A 88 -16.50 13.03 0.44
C TYR A 88 -15.80 12.98 -0.92
N THR A 89 -15.27 11.80 -1.30
CA THR A 89 -14.62 11.60 -2.60
C THR A 89 -15.64 11.65 -3.76
N ALA A 90 -16.78 10.96 -3.62
CA ALA A 90 -17.82 10.93 -4.65
C ALA A 90 -18.54 12.28 -4.80
N ILE A 91 -18.82 12.99 -3.70
CA ILE A 91 -19.55 14.27 -3.77
C ILE A 91 -18.62 15.38 -4.25
N GLY A 92 -17.47 15.52 -3.59
CA GLY A 92 -16.57 16.65 -3.77
C GLY A 92 -15.59 16.51 -4.93
N GLY A 93 -15.38 15.29 -5.43
CA GLY A 93 -14.42 14.99 -6.49
C GLY A 93 -12.99 15.38 -6.13
N LEU A 94 -12.13 15.50 -7.15
CA LEU A 94 -10.69 15.70 -6.95
C LEU A 94 -10.34 16.95 -6.13
N LYS A 95 -11.11 18.05 -6.25
CA LYS A 95 -10.86 19.26 -5.46
C LYS A 95 -11.05 19.04 -3.96
N ALA A 96 -12.13 18.39 -3.57
CA ALA A 96 -12.37 18.11 -2.16
C ALA A 96 -11.33 17.13 -1.61
N VAL A 97 -10.95 16.12 -2.41
CA VAL A 97 -9.91 15.16 -2.06
C VAL A 97 -8.58 15.86 -1.76
N ILE A 98 -8.15 16.80 -2.61
CA ILE A 98 -6.92 17.57 -2.36
C ILE A 98 -7.01 18.35 -1.04
N TRP A 99 -8.16 18.94 -0.73
CA TRP A 99 -8.36 19.64 0.54
C TRP A 99 -8.33 18.69 1.75
N THR A 100 -8.99 17.54 1.67
CA THR A 100 -8.97 16.55 2.75
C THR A 100 -7.58 15.95 2.93
N ASP A 101 -6.86 15.66 1.84
CA ASP A 101 -5.49 15.13 1.88
C ASP A 101 -4.52 16.15 2.48
N THR A 102 -4.70 17.45 2.18
CA THR A 102 -3.89 18.52 2.81
C THR A 102 -4.09 18.57 4.32
N LEU A 103 -5.35 18.44 4.78
CA LEU A 103 -5.65 18.39 6.22
C LEU A 103 -5.09 17.12 6.87
N GLN A 104 -5.29 15.95 6.26
CA GLN A 104 -4.80 14.66 6.73
C GLN A 104 -3.27 14.64 6.79
N PHE A 105 -2.60 15.16 5.76
CA PHE A 105 -1.14 15.31 5.74
C PHE A 105 -0.64 16.21 6.85
N THR A 106 -1.33 17.33 7.12
CA THR A 106 -0.98 18.25 8.21
C THR A 106 -1.08 17.55 9.56
N ILE A 107 -2.20 16.87 9.83
CA ILE A 107 -2.43 16.13 11.08
C ILE A 107 -1.42 14.99 11.24
N THR A 108 -1.15 14.24 10.17
CA THR A 108 -0.18 13.14 10.16
C THR A 108 1.23 13.65 10.44
N THR A 109 1.60 14.80 9.87
CA THR A 109 2.91 15.42 10.10
C THR A 109 3.06 15.88 11.55
N ILE A 110 2.04 16.55 12.11
CA ILE A 110 2.03 16.94 13.53
C ILE A 110 2.18 15.71 14.42
N THR A 111 1.37 14.69 14.17
CA THR A 111 1.38 13.42 14.89
C THR A 111 2.77 12.77 14.87
N PHE A 112 3.38 12.67 13.69
CA PHE A 112 4.71 12.11 13.51
C PHE A 112 5.77 12.87 14.31
N VAL A 113 5.77 14.20 14.23
CA VAL A 113 6.72 15.04 15.00
C VAL A 113 6.51 14.87 16.51
N THR A 114 5.26 14.88 16.98
CA THR A 114 4.95 14.69 18.41
C THR A 114 5.45 13.34 18.91
N ILE A 115 5.21 12.26 18.16
CA ILE A 115 5.64 10.91 18.53
C ILE A 115 7.16 10.78 18.50
N LEU A 116 7.83 11.39 17.53
CA LEU A 116 9.29 11.41 17.51
C LEU A 116 9.86 12.09 18.75
N ILE A 117 9.30 13.22 19.17
CA ILE A 117 9.75 13.94 20.38
C ILE A 117 9.55 13.09 21.64
N LEU A 118 8.35 12.52 21.81
CA LEU A 118 8.04 11.68 22.98
C LEU A 118 8.84 10.37 22.97
N GLY A 119 9.03 9.78 21.79
CA GLY A 119 9.88 8.61 21.59
C GLY A 119 11.33 8.89 21.99
N MET A 120 11.89 10.03 21.57
CA MET A 120 13.24 10.44 22.00
C MET A 120 13.31 10.69 23.51
N GLN A 121 12.30 11.32 24.11
CA GLN A 121 12.25 11.57 25.55
C GLN A 121 12.17 10.26 26.36
N SER A 122 11.31 9.31 25.94
CA SER A 122 11.19 8.01 26.59
C SER A 122 12.46 7.17 26.52
N ALA A 123 13.26 7.34 25.46
CA ALA A 123 14.56 6.68 25.30
C ALA A 123 15.72 7.35 26.07
N GLY A 124 15.45 8.38 26.88
CA GLY A 124 16.46 9.11 27.65
C GLY A 124 17.10 10.29 26.91
N GLY A 125 16.42 10.83 25.90
CA GLY A 125 16.85 11.98 25.11
C GLY A 125 17.63 11.61 23.85
N LEU A 126 17.82 12.61 22.97
CA LEU A 126 18.48 12.45 21.67
C LEU A 126 19.91 11.91 21.80
N SER A 127 20.67 12.37 22.79
CA SER A 127 22.05 11.93 23.03
C SER A 127 22.14 10.45 23.38
N THR A 128 21.21 9.95 24.20
CA THR A 128 21.14 8.54 24.58
C THR A 128 20.78 7.66 23.38
N VAL A 129 19.81 8.08 22.56
CA VAL A 129 19.44 7.40 21.32
C VAL A 129 20.63 7.35 20.35
N TRP A 130 21.32 8.47 20.18
CA TRP A 130 22.46 8.59 19.27
C TRP A 130 23.64 7.70 19.72
N ASN A 131 23.98 7.75 21.01
CA ASN A 131 25.06 6.92 21.58
C ASN A 131 24.71 5.43 21.52
N LYS A 132 23.43 5.07 21.72
CA LYS A 132 22.96 3.69 21.57
C LYS A 132 23.07 3.22 20.12
N ALA A 133 22.73 4.07 19.15
CA ALA A 133 22.87 3.77 17.72
C ALA A 133 24.34 3.57 17.30
N ILE A 134 25.28 4.36 17.85
CA ILE A 134 26.73 4.16 17.66
C ILE A 134 27.16 2.83 18.29
N LYS A 135 26.75 2.56 19.53
CA LYS A 135 27.18 1.37 20.29
C LYS A 135 26.69 0.06 19.69
N GLU A 136 25.49 0.05 19.12
CA GLU A 136 24.91 -1.11 18.44
C GLU A 136 25.34 -1.22 16.97
N GLU A 137 26.32 -0.43 16.51
CA GLU A 137 26.81 -0.38 15.12
C GLU A 137 25.71 -0.12 14.07
N ARG A 138 24.53 0.36 14.47
CA ARG A 138 23.40 0.65 13.56
C ARG A 138 23.65 1.81 12.60
N LEU A 139 24.72 2.58 12.84
CA LEU A 139 25.11 3.72 12.00
C LEU A 139 26.08 3.33 10.87
N HIS A 140 26.43 2.05 10.72
CA HIS A 140 27.13 1.55 9.53
C HIS A 140 26.20 1.49 8.31
N ILE A 141 25.87 2.67 7.78
CA ILE A 141 24.95 2.86 6.65
C ILE A 141 25.53 2.29 5.33
N PHE A 142 26.85 2.05 5.27
CA PHE A 142 27.57 1.67 4.06
C PHE A 142 28.38 0.39 4.26
N ASN A 143 27.71 -0.75 4.37
CA ASN A 143 28.33 -2.06 4.32
C ASN A 143 28.21 -2.63 2.89
N PHE A 144 29.31 -2.79 2.16
CA PHE A 144 29.32 -3.29 0.77
C PHE A 144 29.73 -4.76 0.65
N ASP A 145 29.76 -5.49 1.75
CA ASP A 145 30.16 -6.89 1.75
C ASP A 145 29.19 -7.73 0.89
N PRO A 146 29.66 -8.46 -0.13
CA PRO A 146 28.79 -9.27 -0.99
C PRO A 146 28.33 -10.58 -0.33
N ASP A 147 28.64 -10.79 0.95
CA ASP A 147 28.30 -12.00 1.70
C ASP A 147 26.77 -12.10 1.91
N PRO A 148 26.08 -13.10 1.29
CA PRO A 148 24.63 -13.29 1.34
C PRO A 148 24.08 -13.56 2.77
N THR A 149 24.96 -13.81 3.74
CA THR A 149 24.58 -14.13 5.13
C THR A 149 24.39 -12.90 6.01
N LYS A 150 24.91 -11.73 5.61
CA LYS A 150 24.77 -10.47 6.37
C LYS A 150 23.45 -9.77 6.05
N ARG A 151 22.65 -9.37 7.04
CA ARG A 151 21.30 -8.83 6.79
C ARG A 151 21.27 -7.37 6.33
N ASP A 152 22.36 -6.65 6.53
CA ASP A 152 22.48 -5.20 6.42
C ASP A 152 23.46 -4.73 5.33
N SER A 153 23.87 -5.63 4.44
CA SER A 153 24.71 -5.27 3.30
C SER A 153 23.92 -4.55 2.21
N PHE A 154 24.57 -3.59 1.56
CA PHE A 154 24.09 -2.88 0.37
C PHE A 154 23.53 -3.83 -0.69
N TRP A 155 24.21 -4.94 -0.96
CA TRP A 155 23.80 -5.90 -1.99
C TRP A 155 22.51 -6.63 -1.60
N ILE A 156 22.33 -6.92 -0.31
CA ILE A 156 21.18 -7.65 0.21
C ILE A 156 19.99 -6.72 0.40
N ILE A 157 20.21 -5.45 0.75
CA ILE A 157 19.14 -4.45 0.76
C ILE A 157 18.73 -4.09 -0.68
N LEU A 158 19.67 -4.06 -1.64
CA LEU A 158 19.36 -3.74 -3.05
C LEU A 158 18.63 -4.89 -3.76
N ILE A 159 19.19 -6.10 -3.72
CA ILE A 159 18.66 -7.28 -4.41
C ILE A 159 17.57 -7.94 -3.57
N GLY A 160 17.84 -8.11 -2.28
CA GLY A 160 16.90 -8.67 -1.32
C GLY A 160 15.88 -7.66 -0.81
N GLY A 161 15.99 -6.35 -1.01
CA GLY A 161 15.00 -5.38 -0.52
C GLY A 161 13.59 -5.65 -1.05
N VAL A 162 13.44 -6.07 -2.30
CA VAL A 162 12.14 -6.50 -2.85
C VAL A 162 11.67 -7.79 -2.17
N THR A 163 12.55 -8.77 -1.97
CA THR A 163 12.23 -10.08 -1.36
C THR A 163 12.02 -10.01 0.16
N LEU A 164 12.73 -9.12 0.86
CA LEU A 164 12.71 -8.92 2.31
C LEU A 164 11.55 -8.01 2.73
N ASN A 165 11.20 -6.99 1.93
CA ASN A 165 9.93 -6.25 2.15
C ASN A 165 8.72 -7.19 1.98
N MET A 166 8.80 -8.19 1.10
CA MET A 166 7.76 -9.22 1.01
C MET A 166 7.71 -10.10 2.27
N MET A 167 8.86 -10.37 2.91
CA MET A 167 8.91 -11.08 4.20
C MET A 167 8.34 -10.26 5.36
N SER A 168 8.47 -8.93 5.36
CA SER A 168 7.83 -8.05 6.35
C SER A 168 6.31 -8.16 6.37
N TYR A 169 5.66 -8.55 5.27
CA TYR A 169 4.22 -8.82 5.27
C TYR A 169 3.87 -10.18 5.90
N THR A 170 4.79 -11.14 5.89
CA THR A 170 4.58 -12.50 6.43
C THR A 170 5.02 -12.68 7.89
N THR A 171 5.72 -11.69 8.45
CA THR A 171 6.29 -11.74 9.82
C THR A 171 5.92 -10.47 10.59
N VAL A 172 6.05 -10.50 11.93
CA VAL A 172 5.80 -9.30 12.75
C VAL A 172 6.89 -8.27 12.46
N ASP A 173 6.58 -7.34 11.58
CA ASP A 173 7.45 -6.23 11.21
C ASP A 173 7.31 -5.05 12.18
N GLN A 174 8.33 -4.19 12.19
CA GLN A 174 8.34 -2.96 12.99
C GLN A 174 7.10 -2.08 12.71
N SER A 175 6.57 -2.12 11.49
CA SER A 175 5.35 -1.41 11.09
C SER A 175 4.12 -1.75 11.92
N PHE A 176 4.04 -2.97 12.47
CA PHE A 176 2.96 -3.40 13.35
C PHE A 176 3.25 -3.11 14.82
N LEU A 177 4.51 -3.22 15.26
CA LEU A 177 4.88 -3.00 16.66
C LEU A 177 4.88 -1.52 17.07
N VAL A 178 5.33 -0.63 16.18
CA VAL A 178 5.50 0.79 16.51
C VAL A 178 4.19 1.45 16.95
N PRO A 179 3.05 1.28 16.26
CA PRO A 179 1.81 1.89 16.70
C PRO A 179 1.35 1.42 18.09
N TYR A 180 1.49 0.12 18.39
CA TYR A 180 1.12 -0.43 19.70
C TYR A 180 2.04 0.10 20.81
N TYR A 181 3.34 0.16 20.56
CA TYR A 181 4.30 0.76 21.49
C TYR A 181 3.98 2.24 21.74
N VAL A 182 3.67 3.00 20.68
CA VAL A 182 3.28 4.40 20.81
C VAL A 182 2.02 4.54 21.67
N MET A 183 1.00 3.71 21.44
CA MET A 183 -0.21 3.69 22.26
C MET A 183 0.10 3.44 23.73
N ASP A 184 0.99 2.51 24.05
CA ASP A 184 1.41 2.24 25.43
C ASP A 184 2.13 3.43 26.09
N VAL A 185 2.93 4.16 25.32
CA VAL A 185 3.62 5.38 25.79
C VAL A 185 2.66 6.54 25.98
N VAL A 186 1.69 6.74 25.08
CA VAL A 186 0.83 7.93 25.09
C VAL A 186 -0.50 7.76 25.84
N LYS A 187 -0.88 6.53 26.23
CA LYS A 187 -2.16 6.25 26.92
C LYS A 187 -2.37 7.07 28.20
N ASN A 188 -1.28 7.44 28.87
CA ASN A 188 -1.33 8.18 30.13
C ASN A 188 -1.50 9.70 29.94
N ILE A 189 -1.44 10.21 28.70
CA ILE A 189 -1.53 11.64 28.40
C ILE A 189 -2.84 11.90 27.63
N PRO A 190 -3.80 12.62 28.24
CA PRO A 190 -5.09 12.84 27.60
C PRO A 190 -4.94 13.61 26.28
N GLY A 191 -5.62 13.13 25.24
CA GLY A 191 -5.63 13.74 23.91
C GLY A 191 -4.53 13.25 22.95
N LEU A 192 -3.37 12.77 23.44
CA LEU A 192 -2.30 12.29 22.56
C LEU A 192 -2.63 10.97 21.86
N ALA A 193 -3.30 10.05 22.57
CA ALA A 193 -3.85 8.84 21.97
C ALA A 193 -4.78 9.15 20.78
N GLY A 194 -5.71 10.09 20.97
CA GLY A 194 -6.63 10.54 19.93
C GLY A 194 -5.94 11.27 18.77
N LEU A 195 -4.92 12.08 19.06
CA LEU A 195 -4.08 12.72 18.02
C LEU A 195 -3.37 11.66 17.19
N PHE A 196 -2.76 10.65 17.83
CA PHE A 196 -2.06 9.58 17.14
C PHE A 196 -2.99 8.75 16.25
N THR A 197 -4.12 8.29 16.77
CA THR A 197 -5.10 7.54 15.98
C THR A 197 -5.65 8.37 14.82
N SER A 198 -5.86 9.68 15.02
CA SER A 198 -6.30 10.59 13.95
C SER A 198 -5.27 10.73 12.84
N GLY A 199 -3.97 10.81 13.17
CA GLY A 199 -2.90 10.81 12.18
C GLY A 199 -2.80 9.48 11.42
N LEU A 200 -2.99 8.35 12.10
CA LEU A 200 -2.93 7.02 11.50
C LEU A 200 -4.10 6.78 10.53
N PHE A 201 -5.33 7.10 10.95
CA PHE A 201 -6.50 7.08 10.07
C PHE A 201 -6.40 8.12 8.96
N GLY A 202 -5.83 9.30 9.23
CA GLY A 202 -5.60 10.34 8.23
C GLY A 202 -4.69 9.87 7.09
N ALA A 203 -3.58 9.22 7.42
CA ALA A 203 -2.68 8.61 6.43
C ALA A 203 -3.39 7.53 5.59
N ALA A 204 -4.15 6.64 6.24
CA ALA A 204 -4.88 5.57 5.54
C ALA A 204 -6.02 6.12 4.65
N LEU A 205 -6.76 7.13 5.12
CA LEU A 205 -7.82 7.80 4.37
C LEU A 205 -7.30 8.54 3.13
N SER A 206 -6.13 9.16 3.23
CA SER A 206 -5.49 9.84 2.08
C SER A 206 -5.06 8.83 1.01
N ALA A 207 -4.58 7.65 1.41
CA ALA A 207 -4.28 6.57 0.48
C ALA A 207 -5.57 6.00 -0.16
N LEU A 208 -6.62 5.76 0.62
CA LEU A 208 -7.93 5.29 0.14
C LEU A 208 -8.54 6.27 -0.88
N SER A 209 -8.54 7.57 -0.58
CA SER A 209 -9.09 8.60 -1.49
C SER A 209 -8.31 8.64 -2.81
N ALA A 210 -6.98 8.56 -2.77
CA ALA A 210 -6.14 8.52 -3.96
C ALA A 210 -6.42 7.27 -4.81
N ILE A 211 -6.48 6.09 -4.19
CA ILE A 211 -6.76 4.82 -4.89
C ILE A 211 -8.17 4.81 -5.49
N LEU A 212 -9.17 5.35 -4.80
CA LEU A 212 -10.53 5.51 -5.34
C LEU A 212 -10.56 6.42 -6.58
N ASN A 213 -9.83 7.54 -6.56
CA ASN A 213 -9.75 8.44 -7.71
C ASN A 213 -9.01 7.82 -8.89
N CYS A 214 -7.87 7.16 -8.64
CA CYS A 214 -7.11 6.43 -9.66
C CYS A 214 -7.94 5.31 -10.27
N THR A 215 -8.62 4.51 -9.45
CA THR A 215 -9.51 3.42 -9.89
C THR A 215 -10.67 3.96 -10.72
N THR A 216 -11.31 5.04 -10.26
CA THR A 216 -12.39 5.71 -11.00
C THR A 216 -11.90 6.20 -12.36
N GLY A 217 -10.73 6.85 -12.40
CA GLY A 217 -10.11 7.36 -13.62
C GLY A 217 -9.76 6.25 -14.61
N ALA A 218 -9.11 5.19 -14.14
CA ALA A 218 -8.73 4.04 -14.96
C ALA A 218 -9.95 3.28 -15.50
N LEU A 219 -10.96 2.99 -14.67
CA LEU A 219 -12.21 2.38 -15.12
C LEU A 219 -12.92 3.22 -16.17
N TYR A 220 -12.92 4.55 -15.98
CA TYR A 220 -13.50 5.45 -16.96
C TYR A 220 -12.69 5.48 -18.26
N GLU A 221 -11.39 5.75 -18.20
CA GLU A 221 -10.53 5.96 -19.38
C GLU A 221 -10.25 4.67 -20.16
N ASP A 222 -10.05 3.53 -19.49
CA ASP A 222 -9.61 2.30 -20.15
C ASP A 222 -10.77 1.41 -20.60
N PHE A 223 -11.89 1.43 -19.86
CA PHE A 223 -13.04 0.56 -20.09
C PHE A 223 -14.28 1.31 -20.60
N LEU A 224 -14.73 2.37 -19.91
CA LEU A 224 -15.99 3.04 -20.27
C LEU A 224 -15.87 4.03 -21.42
N SER A 225 -14.74 4.73 -21.56
CA SER A 225 -14.56 5.80 -22.56
C SER A 225 -14.71 5.29 -23.99
N LYS A 226 -14.37 4.02 -24.23
CA LYS A 226 -14.51 3.33 -25.52
C LYS A 226 -15.96 2.95 -25.82
N CYS A 227 -16.76 2.66 -24.80
CA CYS A 227 -18.17 2.25 -24.93
C CYS A 227 -19.14 3.44 -24.96
N LEU A 228 -18.73 4.61 -24.45
CA LEU A 228 -19.56 5.80 -24.38
C LEU A 228 -19.48 6.64 -25.67
N LYS A 229 -20.60 7.25 -26.09
CA LYS A 229 -20.64 8.13 -27.27
C LYS A 229 -19.67 9.31 -27.11
N LYS A 230 -18.90 9.63 -28.15
CA LYS A 230 -17.86 10.69 -28.18
C LYS A 230 -18.33 12.10 -27.77
N ASN A 231 -19.64 12.39 -27.77
CA ASN A 231 -20.21 13.71 -27.47
C ASN A 231 -21.02 13.74 -26.16
N LEU A 232 -20.49 13.19 -25.07
CA LEU A 232 -21.13 13.35 -23.76
C LEU A 232 -20.86 14.73 -23.17
N SER A 233 -21.91 15.37 -22.65
CA SER A 233 -21.77 16.60 -21.86
C SER A 233 -20.90 16.37 -20.64
N GLN A 234 -20.10 17.37 -20.27
CA GLN A 234 -19.22 17.36 -19.08
C GLN A 234 -19.97 17.00 -17.78
N LYS A 235 -21.24 17.40 -17.66
CA LYS A 235 -22.11 17.04 -16.52
C LYS A 235 -22.45 15.55 -16.49
N SER A 236 -22.62 14.92 -17.64
CA SER A 236 -22.89 13.48 -17.74
C SER A 236 -21.64 12.66 -17.45
N VAL A 237 -20.48 13.09 -17.94
CA VAL A 237 -19.19 12.48 -17.58
C VAL A 237 -18.94 12.55 -16.08
N SER A 238 -19.18 13.72 -15.46
CA SER A 238 -19.05 13.87 -14.01
C SER A 238 -19.99 12.92 -13.24
N ARG A 239 -21.26 12.77 -13.66
CA ARG A 239 -22.19 11.81 -13.04
C ARG A 239 -21.70 10.36 -13.16
N VAL A 240 -21.16 9.98 -14.31
CA VAL A 240 -20.60 8.64 -14.52
C VAL A 240 -19.40 8.40 -13.61
N LEU A 241 -18.47 9.35 -13.53
CA LEU A 241 -17.31 9.24 -12.62
C LEU A 241 -17.76 9.07 -11.16
N LYS A 242 -18.72 9.88 -10.69
CA LYS A 242 -19.27 9.75 -9.34
C LYS A 242 -19.91 8.39 -9.09
N ALA A 243 -20.64 7.85 -10.07
CA ALA A 243 -21.23 6.52 -9.98
C ALA A 243 -20.16 5.43 -9.90
N ILE A 244 -19.09 5.51 -10.71
CA ILE A 244 -17.96 4.57 -10.65
C ILE A 244 -17.28 4.65 -9.28
N THR A 245 -17.06 5.85 -8.73
CA THR A 245 -16.46 6.03 -7.40
C THR A 245 -17.31 5.37 -6.31
N LEU A 246 -18.64 5.54 -6.35
CA LEU A 246 -19.55 4.91 -5.40
C LEU A 246 -19.53 3.38 -5.50
N VAL A 247 -19.58 2.84 -6.73
CA VAL A 247 -19.54 1.38 -6.96
C VAL A 247 -18.20 0.80 -6.48
N SER A 248 -17.08 1.45 -6.83
CA SER A 248 -15.74 1.01 -6.42
C SER A 248 -15.59 1.06 -4.90
N GLY A 249 -16.11 2.12 -4.26
CA GLY A 249 -16.14 2.23 -2.80
C GLY A 249 -16.98 1.14 -2.13
N LEU A 250 -18.14 0.79 -2.70
CA LEU A 250 -18.98 -0.29 -2.18
C LEU A 250 -18.27 -1.64 -2.26
N VAL A 251 -17.52 -1.90 -3.35
CA VAL A 251 -16.67 -3.10 -3.47
C VAL A 251 -15.61 -3.14 -2.36
N ILE A 252 -14.96 -2.02 -2.06
CA ILE A 252 -13.98 -1.94 -0.96
C ILE A 252 -14.65 -2.24 0.39
N ILE A 253 -15.82 -1.66 0.68
CA ILE A 253 -16.56 -1.95 1.92
C ILE A 253 -16.91 -3.44 2.01
N CYS A 254 -17.41 -4.05 0.93
CA CYS A 254 -17.71 -5.47 0.89
C CYS A 254 -16.46 -6.33 1.12
N MET A 255 -15.31 -5.95 0.55
CA MET A 255 -14.04 -6.64 0.79
C MET A 255 -13.59 -6.53 2.24
N VAL A 256 -13.69 -5.35 2.86
CA VAL A 256 -13.40 -5.15 4.29
C VAL A 256 -14.24 -6.10 5.14
N PHE A 257 -15.57 -6.11 4.96
CA PHE A 257 -16.47 -6.99 5.71
C PHE A 257 -16.16 -8.49 5.51
N ALA A 258 -15.89 -8.90 4.27
CA ALA A 258 -15.57 -10.28 3.94
C ALA A 258 -14.28 -10.73 4.64
N VAL A 259 -13.25 -9.88 4.63
CA VAL A 259 -11.98 -10.16 5.27
C VAL A 259 -12.11 -10.19 6.80
N GLU A 260 -12.88 -9.28 7.39
CA GLU A 260 -13.13 -9.24 8.84
C GLU A 260 -13.89 -10.49 9.36
N HIS A 261 -14.76 -11.09 8.55
CA HIS A 261 -15.48 -12.32 8.93
C HIS A 261 -14.65 -13.60 8.79
N LEU A 262 -13.52 -13.55 8.07
CA LEU A 262 -12.64 -14.71 7.86
C LEU A 262 -11.70 -14.98 9.07
N GLY A 263 -11.84 -14.22 10.16
CA GLY A 263 -11.21 -14.48 11.47
C GLY A 263 -9.71 -14.17 11.54
N ASN A 264 -8.96 -14.38 10.45
CA ASN A 264 -7.55 -14.03 10.30
C ASN A 264 -7.38 -13.06 9.12
N ILE A 265 -7.66 -11.78 9.38
CA ILE A 265 -7.61 -10.66 8.43
C ILE A 265 -6.23 -10.56 7.77
N PHE A 266 -5.16 -10.62 8.56
CA PHE A 266 -3.81 -10.31 8.08
C PHE A 266 -3.19 -11.36 7.15
N PRO A 267 -3.13 -12.66 7.51
CA PRO A 267 -2.52 -13.65 6.62
C PRO A 267 -3.22 -13.71 5.27
N LEU A 268 -4.55 -13.59 5.26
CA LEU A 268 -5.35 -13.66 4.04
C LEU A 268 -5.16 -12.45 3.12
N LEU A 269 -5.01 -11.24 3.68
CA LEU A 269 -4.67 -10.04 2.91
C LEU A 269 -3.26 -10.10 2.32
N VAL A 270 -2.31 -10.67 3.07
CA VAL A 270 -0.91 -10.85 2.63
C VAL A 270 -0.83 -11.87 1.51
N ASP A 271 -1.55 -13.00 1.63
CA ASP A 271 -1.65 -14.01 0.58
C ASP A 271 -2.21 -13.40 -0.72
N TRP A 272 -3.24 -12.55 -0.63
CA TRP A 272 -3.88 -11.94 -1.81
C TRP A 272 -3.01 -10.87 -2.49
N THR A 273 -2.30 -10.07 -1.70
CA THR A 273 -1.33 -9.10 -2.23
C THR A 273 -0.13 -9.81 -2.87
N GLY A 274 0.32 -10.94 -2.32
CA GLY A 274 1.33 -11.79 -2.94
C GLY A 274 0.89 -12.36 -4.29
N LEU A 275 -0.36 -12.84 -4.39
CA LEU A 275 -0.91 -13.40 -5.63
C LEU A 275 -0.92 -12.40 -6.80
N THR A 276 -1.28 -11.15 -6.52
CA THR A 276 -1.38 -10.09 -7.53
C THR A 276 -0.08 -9.31 -7.73
N GLY A 277 0.75 -9.19 -6.69
CA GLY A 277 2.01 -8.46 -6.71
C GLY A 277 3.04 -9.05 -7.67
N GLY A 278 3.07 -10.38 -7.81
CA GLY A 278 3.95 -11.07 -8.78
C GLY A 278 3.66 -10.65 -10.23
N SER A 279 2.40 -10.50 -10.60
CA SER A 279 2.00 -10.06 -11.94
C SER A 279 2.40 -8.60 -12.20
N ILE A 280 2.30 -7.75 -11.19
CA ILE A 280 2.68 -6.34 -11.32
C ILE A 280 4.19 -6.22 -11.50
N LEU A 281 4.95 -6.91 -10.65
CA LEU A 281 6.40 -6.88 -10.67
C LEU A 281 6.93 -7.31 -12.04
N GLY A 282 6.46 -8.43 -12.58
CA GLY A 282 6.97 -8.92 -13.85
C GLY A 282 6.54 -8.06 -15.05
N MET A 283 5.33 -7.47 -15.03
CA MET A 283 4.87 -6.55 -16.08
C MET A 283 5.77 -5.30 -16.16
N PHE A 284 6.14 -4.73 -15.01
CA PHE A 284 7.04 -3.59 -14.99
C PHE A 284 8.48 -4.00 -15.29
N THR A 285 8.90 -5.19 -14.84
CA THR A 285 10.26 -5.70 -15.09
C THR A 285 10.51 -5.90 -16.59
N ILE A 286 9.56 -6.48 -17.33
CA ILE A 286 9.72 -6.64 -18.79
C ILE A 286 9.72 -5.29 -19.52
N GLY A 287 8.94 -4.31 -19.04
CA GLY A 287 8.94 -2.94 -19.56
C GLY A 287 10.25 -2.19 -19.32
N VAL A 288 10.92 -2.43 -18.19
CA VAL A 288 12.20 -1.81 -17.85
C VAL A 288 13.36 -2.51 -18.57
N LEU A 289 13.39 -3.84 -18.60
CA LEU A 289 14.50 -4.61 -19.17
C LEU A 289 14.49 -4.67 -20.70
N SER A 290 13.32 -4.47 -21.33
CA SER A 290 13.19 -4.53 -22.77
C SER A 290 12.55 -3.27 -23.33
N SER A 291 13.35 -2.47 -24.04
CA SER A 291 12.87 -1.32 -24.82
C SER A 291 11.94 -1.70 -25.98
N ARG A 292 11.77 -3.00 -26.24
CA ARG A 292 10.88 -3.56 -27.28
C ARG A 292 9.62 -4.21 -26.70
N ALA A 293 9.42 -4.16 -25.38
CA ALA A 293 8.26 -4.75 -24.73
C ALA A 293 6.96 -4.08 -25.21
N ASN A 294 5.99 -4.91 -25.61
CA ASN A 294 4.69 -4.47 -26.08
C ASN A 294 3.58 -4.90 -25.13
N ALA A 295 2.37 -4.36 -25.35
CA ALA A 295 1.17 -4.72 -24.59
C ALA A 295 0.80 -6.22 -24.62
N LYS A 296 1.26 -6.96 -25.65
CA LYS A 296 1.10 -8.43 -25.69
C LYS A 296 2.00 -9.12 -24.67
N ASP A 297 3.24 -8.65 -24.53
CA ASP A 297 4.24 -9.23 -23.64
C ASP A 297 3.82 -9.02 -22.19
N ALA A 298 3.38 -7.81 -21.84
CA ALA A 298 2.81 -7.51 -20.53
C ALA A 298 1.57 -8.39 -20.20
N PHE A 299 0.76 -8.72 -21.19
CA PHE A 299 -0.40 -9.61 -20.99
C PHE A 299 -0.01 -11.06 -20.73
N TYR A 300 0.95 -11.60 -21.49
CA TYR A 300 1.42 -12.97 -21.28
C TYR A 300 2.17 -13.11 -19.95
N GLU A 301 2.94 -12.09 -19.59
CA GLU A 301 3.61 -12.02 -18.30
C GLU A 301 2.58 -12.01 -17.16
N ALA A 302 1.58 -11.11 -17.21
CA ALA A 302 0.58 -11.00 -16.15
C ALA A 302 -0.15 -12.33 -15.88
N ILE A 303 -0.54 -13.03 -16.96
CA ILE A 303 -1.20 -14.34 -16.88
C ILE A 303 -0.23 -15.41 -16.39
N GLY A 304 0.96 -15.48 -16.96
CA GLY A 304 1.97 -16.48 -16.59
C GLY A 304 2.31 -16.38 -15.10
N SER A 305 2.56 -15.16 -14.63
CA SER A 305 2.84 -14.88 -13.23
C SER A 305 1.66 -15.22 -12.32
N LEU A 306 0.42 -14.87 -12.71
CA LEU A 306 -0.77 -15.19 -11.94
C LEU A 306 -1.00 -16.71 -11.83
N ILE A 307 -0.74 -17.46 -12.90
CA ILE A 307 -0.85 -18.93 -12.88
C ILE A 307 0.19 -19.51 -11.92
N VAL A 308 1.44 -19.05 -12.01
CA VAL A 308 2.53 -19.53 -11.14
C VAL A 308 2.22 -19.20 -9.68
N THR A 309 1.87 -17.95 -9.36
CA THR A 309 1.55 -17.55 -7.98
C THR A 309 0.34 -18.29 -7.43
N SER A 310 -0.71 -18.48 -8.25
CA SER A 310 -1.90 -19.24 -7.85
C SER A 310 -1.61 -20.72 -7.63
N SER A 311 -0.74 -21.31 -8.45
CA SER A 311 -0.34 -22.73 -8.32
C SER A 311 0.44 -23.02 -7.05
N ILE A 312 1.08 -22.00 -6.47
CA ILE A 312 1.80 -22.10 -5.19
C ILE A 312 0.87 -21.74 -4.03
N GLY A 313 0.19 -20.59 -4.11
CA GLY A 313 -0.58 -20.03 -3.00
C GLY A 313 -1.86 -20.81 -2.66
N ILE A 314 -2.64 -21.23 -3.67
CA ILE A 314 -3.91 -21.92 -3.43
C ILE A 314 -3.70 -23.30 -2.79
N PRO A 315 -2.80 -24.17 -3.31
CA PRO A 315 -2.53 -25.44 -2.66
C PRO A 315 -1.94 -25.28 -1.26
N ALA A 316 -1.01 -24.33 -1.07
CA ALA A 316 -0.43 -24.07 0.25
C ALA A 316 -1.52 -23.73 1.29
N LYS A 317 -2.46 -22.85 0.92
CA LYS A 317 -3.58 -22.49 1.81
C LYS A 317 -4.56 -23.62 2.03
N TYR A 318 -4.85 -24.39 0.98
CA TYR A 318 -5.70 -25.57 1.08
C TYR A 318 -5.13 -26.60 2.06
N TYR A 319 -3.83 -26.89 1.99
CA TYR A 319 -3.16 -27.80 2.91
C TYR A 319 -3.02 -27.25 4.34
N GLU A 320 -2.90 -25.92 4.51
CA GLU A 320 -2.95 -25.26 5.82
C GLU A 320 -4.33 -25.43 6.48
N ILE A 321 -5.41 -25.19 5.74
CA ILE A 321 -6.79 -25.36 6.24
C ILE A 321 -7.08 -26.83 6.59
N GLN A 322 -6.54 -27.78 5.83
CA GLN A 322 -6.65 -29.22 6.11
C GLN A 322 -5.74 -29.69 7.27
N GLY A 323 -4.91 -28.82 7.84
CA GLY A 323 -3.98 -29.15 8.92
C GLY A 323 -2.79 -30.05 8.49
N ILE A 324 -2.62 -30.30 7.20
CA ILE A 324 -1.51 -31.09 6.63
C ILE A 324 -0.21 -30.28 6.68
N LEU A 325 -0.31 -28.99 6.37
CA LEU A 325 0.77 -28.02 6.51
C LEU A 325 0.62 -27.33 7.88
N THR A 326 1.30 -27.86 8.88
CA THR A 326 1.47 -27.20 10.18
C THR A 326 2.69 -26.28 10.12
N LEU A 327 2.46 -24.98 10.00
CA LEU A 327 3.52 -23.99 10.19
C LEU A 327 4.00 -24.12 11.65
N ARG A 328 5.21 -24.65 11.83
CA ARG A 328 5.85 -24.82 13.14
C ARG A 328 5.93 -23.44 13.82
N ASN A 329 5.18 -23.29 14.92
CA ASN A 329 4.96 -22.09 15.75
C ASN A 329 3.71 -21.24 15.41
N GLN A 330 2.52 -21.79 15.64
CA GLN A 330 1.34 -21.01 16.05
C GLN A 330 1.10 -21.07 17.58
N SER A 331 2.14 -21.32 18.38
CA SER A 331 2.09 -21.11 19.83
C SER A 331 2.43 -19.66 20.20
N LEU A 332 1.81 -18.71 19.51
CA LEU A 332 1.51 -17.41 20.09
C LEU A 332 0.00 -17.32 20.05
N GLN A 333 -0.64 -18.00 21.00
CA GLN A 333 -1.79 -17.37 21.63
C GLN A 333 -1.29 -16.02 22.09
N VAL A 334 -1.62 -14.96 21.35
CA VAL A 334 -1.74 -13.65 21.98
C VAL A 334 -2.80 -13.90 23.03
N VAL A 335 -2.33 -14.17 24.24
CA VAL A 335 -3.17 -14.14 25.42
C VAL A 335 -3.68 -12.71 25.43
N VAL A 336 -4.91 -12.57 24.94
CA VAL A 336 -5.73 -11.38 25.09
C VAL A 336 -5.80 -11.16 26.60
N PHE A 337 -4.96 -10.23 27.07
CA PHE A 337 -5.12 -9.57 28.35
C PHE A 337 -5.67 -8.18 28.07
#